data_AF-A0A7S4CA88-F1
#
_entry.id   AF-A0A7S4CA88-F1
#
_cell.length_a   1.000
_cell.length_b   1.000
_cell.length_c   1.000
_cell.angle_alpha   90.00
_cell.angle_beta   90.00
_cell.angle_gamma   90.00
#
_symmetry.space_group_name_H-M   'P 1'
#
loop_
_entity.id
_entity.type
_entity.pdbx_description
1 polymer ?
#
loop_
_entity_poly.entity_id
_entity_poly.type
_entity_poly.pdbx_seq_one_letter_code
_entity_poly.pdbx_strand_id
1 'polypeptide(L)'
;MPYDRRAAAKAVHVQQTGSGHPRPRLLQDVLGTTDFEVAFGEIQALASCSLRWFLGAARPMWAHAPSTPACLYQLFGCDMMQDAAGRWVLLECNAFPAIANGTMSAVDPCVYDRLIE
;
A
#
# COMPACT_ATOMS: atom_id res chain seq x y z
N MET A 1 -17.04 27.59 11.14
CA MET A 1 -17.38 26.23 11.59
C MET A 1 -16.15 25.64 12.28
N PRO A 2 -16.13 25.48 13.62
CA PRO A 2 -14.97 24.94 14.31
C PRO A 2 -14.97 23.40 14.18
N TYR A 3 -13.82 22.83 13.82
CA TYR A 3 -13.62 21.37 13.81
C TYR A 3 -13.58 20.85 15.25
N ASP A 4 -14.54 20.00 15.61
CA ASP A 4 -14.65 19.39 16.93
C ASP A 4 -13.55 18.32 17.14
N ARG A 5 -12.83 18.43 18.27
CA ARG A 5 -11.64 17.62 18.63
C ARG A 5 -12.01 16.22 19.17
N ARG A 6 -12.98 15.54 18.57
CA ARG A 6 -13.47 14.23 19.03
C ARG A 6 -13.50 13.11 17.99
N ALA A 7 -12.88 13.31 16.83
CA ALA A 7 -12.58 12.19 15.93
C ALA A 7 -11.27 11.50 16.39
N ALA A 8 -11.36 10.68 17.43
CA ALA A 8 -10.40 9.60 17.62
C ALA A 8 -10.55 8.69 16.39
N ALA A 9 -9.72 8.95 15.38
CA ALA A 9 -9.74 8.28 14.09
C ALA A 9 -9.31 6.81 14.28
N LYS A 10 -10.26 5.97 14.68
CA LYS A 10 -10.27 4.59 14.25
C LYS A 10 -10.47 4.64 12.74
N ALA A 11 -9.58 4.03 11.97
CA ALA A 11 -9.85 3.72 10.57
C ALA A 11 -11.20 2.98 10.53
N VAL A 12 -12.23 3.68 10.09
CA VAL A 12 -13.56 3.09 9.92
C VAL A 12 -13.40 2.15 8.72
N HIS A 13 -13.41 0.85 8.98
CA HIS A 13 -13.59 -0.13 7.93
C HIS A 13 -14.99 0.10 7.37
N VAL A 14 -15.07 0.85 6.27
CA VAL A 14 -16.32 1.10 5.58
C VAL A 14 -16.74 -0.19 4.89
N GLN A 15 -17.39 -1.10 5.61
CA GLN A 15 -18.19 -2.15 4.97
C GLN A 15 -19.47 -1.48 4.45
N GLN A 16 -19.42 -0.99 3.22
CA GLN A 16 -20.54 -0.30 2.59
C GLN A 16 -21.39 -1.28 1.79
N THR A 17 -22.45 -1.78 2.43
CA THR A 17 -23.62 -2.34 1.76
C THR A 17 -24.43 -1.20 1.15
N GLY A 18 -24.05 -0.72 -0.05
CA GLY A 18 -24.88 0.22 -0.81
C GLY A 18 -24.09 1.17 -1.71
N SER A 19 -24.48 1.19 -2.99
CA SER A 19 -24.01 2.04 -4.11
C SER A 19 -22.70 1.60 -4.80
N GLY A 20 -22.80 1.50 -6.13
CA GLY A 20 -21.81 0.86 -7.01
C GLY A 20 -20.57 1.71 -7.23
N HIS A 21 -19.57 1.50 -6.39
CA HIS A 21 -18.22 1.94 -6.71
C HIS A 21 -17.74 1.23 -7.99
N PRO A 22 -17.00 1.93 -8.87
CA PRO A 22 -16.42 1.30 -10.04
C PRO A 22 -15.55 0.13 -9.58
N ARG A 23 -15.59 -0.98 -10.32
CA ARG A 23 -14.72 -2.12 -10.03
C ARG A 23 -13.27 -1.63 -10.03
N PRO A 24 -12.44 -2.10 -9.08
CA PRO A 24 -11.03 -1.80 -9.09
C PRO A 24 -10.43 -2.27 -10.41
N ARG A 25 -9.52 -1.46 -10.98
CA ARG A 25 -8.79 -1.76 -12.20
C ARG A 25 -7.31 -1.75 -11.89
N LEU A 26 -6.54 -2.57 -12.59
CA LEU A 26 -5.10 -2.50 -12.45
C LEU A 26 -4.59 -1.20 -13.06
N LEU A 27 -3.56 -0.64 -12.46
CA LEU A 27 -2.99 0.63 -12.93
C LEU A 27 -2.50 0.52 -14.38
N GLN A 28 -1.92 -0.63 -14.76
CA GLN A 28 -1.51 -0.95 -16.12
C GLN A 28 -2.66 -1.01 -17.14
N ASP A 29 -3.90 -1.23 -16.69
CA ASP A 29 -5.08 -1.25 -17.58
C ASP A 29 -5.64 0.16 -17.80
N VAL A 30 -5.32 1.07 -16.88
CA VAL A 30 -5.77 2.47 -16.90
C VAL A 30 -4.76 3.35 -17.63
N LEU A 31 -3.48 3.09 -17.38
CA LEU A 31 -2.37 3.80 -18.01
C LEU A 31 -1.93 3.05 -19.28
N GLY A 32 -1.51 3.78 -20.32
CA GLY A 32 -0.77 3.16 -21.42
C GLY A 32 0.56 2.60 -20.92
N THR A 33 1.18 1.69 -21.68
CA THR A 33 2.42 1.00 -21.26
C THR A 33 3.52 1.98 -20.82
N THR A 34 3.78 3.04 -21.58
CA THR A 34 4.82 4.02 -21.24
C THR A 34 4.51 4.76 -19.94
N ASP A 35 3.27 5.20 -19.76
CA ASP A 35 2.85 5.95 -18.56
C ASP A 35 2.83 5.07 -17.32
N PHE A 36 2.51 3.77 -17.50
CA PHE A 36 2.59 2.79 -16.43
C PHE A 36 4.02 2.62 -15.93
N GLU A 37 5.02 2.46 -16.81
CA GLU A 37 6.42 2.30 -16.40
C GLU A 37 6.92 3.51 -15.61
N VAL A 38 6.55 4.72 -16.04
CA VAL A 38 6.89 5.97 -15.33
C VAL A 38 6.24 5.98 -13.93
N ALA A 39 4.92 5.74 -13.87
CA ALA A 39 4.19 5.71 -12.62
C ALA A 39 4.73 4.63 -11.67
N PHE A 40 5.02 3.43 -12.18
CA PHE A 40 5.57 2.32 -11.41
C PHE A 40 6.95 2.66 -10.85
N GLY A 41 7.82 3.29 -11.65
CA GLY A 41 9.12 3.76 -11.17
C GLY A 41 9.01 4.78 -10.04
N GLU A 42 8.09 5.73 -10.14
CA GLU A 42 7.82 6.72 -9.08
C GLU A 42 7.28 6.06 -7.80
N ILE A 43 6.31 5.17 -7.94
CA ILE A 43 5.72 4.37 -6.84
C ILE A 43 6.81 3.54 -6.14
N GLN A 44 7.66 2.86 -6.92
CA GLN A 44 8.74 2.04 -6.40
C GLN A 44 9.80 2.88 -5.68
N ALA A 45 10.13 4.06 -6.21
CA ALA A 45 11.05 4.98 -5.56
C ALA A 45 10.50 5.48 -4.22
N LEU A 46 9.22 5.85 -4.16
CA LEU A 46 8.55 6.26 -2.92
C LEU A 46 8.54 5.13 -1.89
N ALA A 47 8.13 3.93 -2.28
CA ALA A 47 8.12 2.76 -1.39
C ALA A 47 9.52 2.45 -0.85
N SER A 48 10.55 2.50 -1.72
CA SER A 48 11.94 2.26 -1.34
C SER A 48 12.48 3.33 -0.37
N CYS A 49 12.14 4.60 -0.60
CA CYS A 49 12.52 5.69 0.30
C CYS A 49 11.86 5.53 1.67
N SER A 50 10.57 5.21 1.71
CA SER A 50 9.83 4.96 2.95
C SER A 50 10.38 3.77 3.73
N LEU A 51 10.70 2.67 3.04
CA LEU A 51 11.33 1.51 3.66
C LEU A 51 12.70 1.87 4.24
N ARG A 52 13.57 2.56 3.48
CA ARG A 52 14.87 3.01 4.01
C ARG A 52 14.74 3.89 5.24
N TRP A 53 13.76 4.79 5.25
CA TRP A 53 13.48 5.63 6.41
C TRP A 53 13.07 4.79 7.63
N PHE A 54 12.15 3.85 7.44
CA PHE A 54 11.71 2.93 8.50
C PHE A 54 12.86 2.07 9.02
N LEU A 55 13.66 1.44 8.14
CA LEU A 55 14.81 0.63 8.54
C LEU A 55 15.88 1.47 9.26
N GLY A 56 16.09 2.70 8.83
CA GLY A 56 17.00 3.65 9.48
C GLY A 56 16.55 4.00 10.90
N ALA A 57 15.24 4.23 11.09
CA ALA A 57 14.66 4.47 12.41
C ALA A 57 14.66 3.22 13.30
N ALA A 58 14.47 2.04 12.73
CA ALA A 58 14.48 0.74 13.44
C ALA A 58 15.89 0.20 13.72
N ARG A 59 16.94 0.85 13.21
CA ARG A 59 18.34 0.44 13.35
C ARG A 59 18.79 0.09 14.78
N PRO A 60 18.34 0.76 15.86
CA PRO A 60 18.68 0.37 17.23
C PRO A 60 18.16 -1.02 17.62
N MET A 61 17.03 -1.46 17.04
CA MET A 61 16.42 -2.76 17.35
C MET A 61 17.13 -3.95 16.70
N TRP A 62 17.93 -3.70 15.65
CA TRP A 62 18.61 -4.74 14.87
C TRP A 62 20.14 -4.69 14.99
N ALA A 63 20.67 -3.88 15.90
CA ALA A 63 22.11 -3.77 16.15
C ALA A 63 22.77 -5.11 16.55
N HIS A 64 21.98 -6.10 16.98
CA HIS A 64 22.42 -7.45 17.35
C HIS A 64 21.89 -8.54 16.40
N ALA A 65 21.32 -8.19 15.24
CA ALA A 65 20.84 -9.18 14.29
C ALA A 65 22.06 -9.98 13.77
N PRO A 66 22.08 -11.32 13.91
CA PRO A 66 23.17 -12.14 13.40
C PRO A 66 23.30 -11.95 11.89
N SER A 67 24.53 -12.07 11.35
CA SER A 67 24.85 -11.97 9.93
C SER A 67 24.31 -13.13 9.08
N THR A 68 23.30 -13.85 9.60
CA THR A 68 22.59 -14.91 8.92
C THR A 68 21.78 -14.35 7.74
N PRO A 69 21.63 -15.12 6.66
CA PRO A 69 20.73 -14.76 5.57
C PRO A 69 19.33 -14.47 6.11
N ALA A 70 18.59 -13.59 5.44
CA ALA A 70 17.24 -13.21 5.87
C ALA A 70 16.34 -14.45 5.97
N CYS A 71 15.99 -14.84 7.20
CA CYS A 71 15.10 -15.98 7.46
C CYS A 71 13.63 -15.59 7.51
N LEU A 72 13.31 -14.29 7.42
CA LEU A 72 11.98 -13.73 7.56
C LEU A 72 11.74 -12.70 6.46
N TYR A 73 10.50 -12.66 5.96
CA TYR A 73 10.01 -11.61 5.07
C TYR A 73 8.75 -11.00 5.68
N GLN A 74 8.46 -9.75 5.32
CA GLN A 74 7.21 -9.09 5.65
C GLN A 74 6.64 -8.41 4.42
N LEU A 75 5.36 -8.67 4.17
CA LEU A 75 4.60 -8.02 3.13
C LEU A 75 3.92 -6.76 3.69
N PHE A 76 4.09 -5.64 3.00
CA PHE A 76 3.44 -4.38 3.32
C PHE A 76 2.45 -4.01 2.22
N GLY A 77 1.28 -3.49 2.61
CA GLY A 77 0.37 -2.82 1.69
C GLY A 77 0.60 -1.32 1.75
N CYS A 78 0.86 -0.69 0.61
CA CYS A 78 1.04 0.76 0.52
C CYS A 78 -0.18 1.37 -0.16
N ASP A 79 -0.88 2.26 0.53
CA ASP A 79 -1.96 3.00 -0.09
C ASP A 79 -1.40 4.31 -0.62
N MET A 80 -1.67 4.57 -1.89
CA MET A 80 -1.15 5.73 -2.59
C MET A 80 -2.27 6.48 -3.31
N MET A 81 -2.05 7.77 -3.51
CA MET A 81 -2.94 8.63 -4.28
C MET A 81 -2.13 9.43 -5.28
N GLN A 82 -2.71 9.62 -6.47
CA GLN A 82 -2.21 10.59 -7.42
C GLN A 82 -2.93 11.93 -7.19
N ASP A 83 -2.17 13.01 -6.99
CA ASP A 83 -2.74 14.34 -6.81
C ASP A 83 -3.16 14.98 -8.15
N ALA A 84 -3.77 16.17 -8.08
CA ALA A 84 -4.23 16.90 -9.26
C ALA A 84 -3.09 17.33 -10.22
N ALA A 85 -1.84 17.31 -9.76
CA ALA A 85 -0.65 17.59 -10.58
C ALA A 85 -0.03 16.31 -11.15
N GLY A 86 -0.66 15.14 -10.95
CA GLY A 86 -0.18 13.86 -11.44
C GLY A 86 0.87 13.19 -10.55
N ARG A 87 1.15 13.73 -9.36
CA ARG A 87 2.21 13.22 -8.48
C ARG A 87 1.67 12.13 -7.56
N TRP A 88 2.44 11.05 -7.41
CA TRP A 88 2.15 10.01 -6.44
C TRP A 88 2.52 10.44 -5.02
N VAL A 89 1.62 10.15 -4.10
CA VAL A 89 1.77 10.41 -2.66
C VAL A 89 1.47 9.13 -1.91
N LEU A 90 2.40 8.69 -1.06
CA LEU A 90 2.16 7.60 -0.11
C LEU A 90 1.31 8.13 1.04
N LEU A 91 0.16 7.49 1.28
CA LEU A 91 -0.76 7.87 2.35
C LEU A 91 -0.52 7.04 3.60
N GLU A 92 -0.49 5.72 3.45
CA GLU A 92 -0.24 4.79 4.56
C GLU A 92 0.52 3.55 4.11
N CYS A 93 1.15 2.89 5.08
CA CYS A 93 1.84 1.62 4.89
C CYS A 93 1.35 0.65 5.98
N ASN A 94 0.65 -0.39 5.56
CA ASN A 94 0.04 -1.39 6.40
C ASN A 94 0.94 -2.62 6.50
N ALA A 95 1.36 -2.96 7.72
CA ALA A 95 2.18 -4.14 8.02
C ALA A 95 1.40 -5.47 7.92
N PHE A 96 0.07 -5.38 7.87
CA PHE A 96 -0.86 -6.51 7.74
C PHE A 96 -1.94 -6.16 6.71
N PRO A 97 -1.58 -6.08 5.41
CA PRO A 97 -2.56 -5.74 4.38
C PRO A 97 -3.67 -6.79 4.34
N ALA A 98 -4.90 -6.35 4.09
CA ALA A 98 -6.07 -7.21 4.06
C ALA A 98 -6.14 -8.07 2.78
N ILE A 99 -5.26 -9.08 2.69
CA ILE A 99 -5.23 -10.07 1.59
C ILE A 99 -6.06 -11.28 2.02
N ALA A 100 -7.35 -11.05 2.27
CA ALA A 100 -8.26 -12.07 2.74
C ALA A 100 -9.47 -12.22 1.81
N ASN A 101 -10.06 -13.40 1.85
CA ASN A 101 -11.26 -13.72 1.09
C ASN A 101 -12.41 -12.83 1.59
N GLY A 102 -12.95 -11.97 0.69
CA GLY A 102 -13.98 -10.97 1.02
C GLY A 102 -13.55 -9.52 0.83
N THR A 103 -12.37 -9.09 1.31
CA THR A 103 -11.86 -7.72 1.05
C THR A 103 -11.34 -7.57 -0.37
N MET A 104 -10.86 -8.66 -0.96
CA MET A 104 -10.37 -8.73 -2.33
C MET A 104 -11.40 -9.30 -3.32
N SER A 105 -12.67 -9.44 -2.92
CA SER A 105 -13.69 -10.13 -3.74
C SER A 105 -13.99 -9.45 -5.09
N ALA A 106 -13.64 -8.17 -5.21
CA ALA A 106 -13.78 -7.40 -6.44
C ALA A 106 -12.50 -7.36 -7.29
N VAL A 107 -11.39 -7.93 -6.81
CA VAL A 107 -10.09 -8.01 -7.48
C VAL A 107 -9.92 -9.42 -8.04
N ASP A 108 -9.35 -9.53 -9.24
CA ASP A 108 -9.07 -10.83 -9.86
C ASP A 108 -8.11 -11.66 -8.97
N PRO A 109 -8.44 -12.93 -8.65
CA PRO A 109 -7.58 -13.80 -7.85
C PRO A 109 -6.14 -13.89 -8.33
N CYS A 110 -5.90 -13.84 -9.65
CA CYS A 110 -4.56 -13.97 -10.20
C CYS A 110 -3.61 -12.85 -9.76
N VAL A 111 -4.14 -11.73 -9.25
CA VAL A 111 -3.38 -10.58 -8.74
C VAL A 111 -2.72 -10.90 -7.40
N TYR A 112 -3.38 -11.68 -6.53
CA TYR A 112 -2.86 -11.98 -5.19
C TYR A 112 -2.38 -13.42 -5.00
N ASP A 113 -2.74 -14.35 -5.87
CA ASP A 113 -2.15 -15.69 -5.87
C ASP A 113 -0.61 -15.59 -6.03
N ARG A 114 -0.14 -14.71 -6.92
CA ARG A 114 1.30 -14.47 -7.16
C ARG A 114 2.03 -13.72 -6.05
N LEU A 115 1.32 -13.16 -5.08
CA LEU A 115 1.92 -12.41 -3.96
C LEU A 115 2.32 -13.31 -2.80
N ILE A 116 1.78 -14.54 -2.74
CA ILE A 116 1.95 -15.46 -1.60
C ILE A 116 2.69 -16.75 -2.00
N GLU A 117 2.88 -17.02 -3.30
CA GLU A 117 3.74 -18.10 -3.83
C GLU A 117 5.25 -17.82 -3.64
#